data_AF-A0AA36J1S8-F1
#
_entry.id   AF-A0AA36J1S8-F1
#
_cell.length_a   1.000
_cell.length_b   1.000
_cell.length_c   1.000
_cell.angle_alpha   90.00
_cell.angle_beta   90.00
_cell.angle_gamma   90.00
#
_symmetry.space_group_name_H-M   'P 1'
#
loop_
_entity.id
_entity.type
_entity.pdbx_description
1 polymer ?
#
loop_
_entity_poly.entity_id
_entity_poly.type
_entity_poly.pdbx_seq_one_letter_code
_entity_poly.pdbx_strand_id
1 'polypeptide(L)'
;MFDKGGKSCLVLAPARHLAAGGGGFARFARLAAGQALLSFVREVLRVVEEVEGWKDYHLRVVAGGLPPPKRGQPNPCSEELARCVKHAGFSVLVLTDGHKRTPADAETLQDLDAAIDYVDASGTHVKLPITGRDLTVMPGPRGLARCVLDAQARPMLVVVFNRFVRRQSECSDEELLELWTLALDAIEQHHSQEEEQDPFLAMCINAGSFQNISHLHLKVWLSGERFRPYEAHPGYQVLAQARSERRAGRDRTAKRAEPRLDAPTPAARGQRRWEGVSGSDHACPTPAAEPVDAPKRRWRKK
;
A
#
# COMPACT_ATOMS: atom_id res chain seq x y z
N MET A 1 5.72 -14.37 -3.66
CA MET A 1 4.55 -15.04 -3.08
C MET A 1 3.30 -14.50 -3.75
N PHE A 2 2.93 -15.02 -4.91
CA PHE A 2 1.77 -14.53 -5.65
C PHE A 2 1.01 -15.72 -6.23
N ASP A 3 -0.32 -15.62 -6.17
CA ASP A 3 -1.21 -16.46 -6.96
C ASP A 3 -0.79 -16.48 -8.43
N LYS A 4 -1.21 -17.52 -9.15
CA LYS A 4 -0.92 -17.79 -10.57
C LYS A 4 -1.07 -16.50 -11.42
N GLY A 5 0.02 -15.75 -11.60
CA GLY A 5 0.09 -14.56 -12.46
C GLY A 5 0.69 -13.29 -11.84
N GLY A 6 0.78 -13.16 -10.51
CA GLY A 6 1.39 -11.97 -9.90
C GLY A 6 2.92 -11.95 -10.02
N LYS A 7 3.49 -10.77 -10.30
CA LYS A 7 4.95 -10.55 -10.35
C LYS A 7 5.38 -9.72 -9.16
N SER A 8 6.64 -9.88 -8.76
CA SER A 8 7.24 -9.06 -7.73
C SER A 8 8.70 -8.80 -7.98
N CYS A 9 9.16 -7.62 -7.59
CA CYS A 9 10.55 -7.23 -7.57
C CYS A 9 10.92 -6.81 -6.14
N LEU A 10 12.12 -7.18 -5.70
CA LEU A 10 12.72 -6.69 -4.46
C LEU A 10 13.95 -5.88 -4.83
N VAL A 11 13.94 -4.61 -4.46
CA VAL A 11 15.05 -3.68 -4.69
C VAL A 11 15.70 -3.35 -3.35
N LEU A 12 17.02 -3.45 -3.30
CA LEU A 12 17.82 -3.12 -2.12
C LEU A 12 18.48 -1.75 -2.28
N ALA A 13 18.64 -1.06 -1.16
CA ALA A 13 19.37 0.21 -1.14
C ALA A 13 20.85 0.00 -1.52
N PRO A 14 21.50 0.97 -2.18
CA PRO A 14 22.90 0.84 -2.58
C PRO A 14 23.83 0.75 -1.36
N ALA A 15 24.64 -0.31 -1.22
CA ALA A 15 25.50 -0.54 -0.04
C ALA A 15 26.43 0.63 0.32
N ARG A 16 26.79 1.47 -0.65
CA ARG A 16 27.61 2.70 -0.44
C ARG A 16 27.06 3.67 0.60
N HIS A 17 25.75 3.69 0.86
CA HIS A 17 25.19 4.56 1.90
C HIS A 17 25.56 4.08 3.31
N LEU A 18 25.77 2.78 3.50
CA LEU A 18 26.19 2.18 4.78
C LEU A 18 27.60 2.65 5.17
N ALA A 19 28.49 2.80 4.19
CA ALA A 19 29.84 3.32 4.43
C ALA A 19 29.85 4.77 4.93
N ALA A 20 28.78 5.54 4.70
CA ALA A 20 28.59 6.88 5.26
C ALA A 20 27.95 6.85 6.67
N GLY A 21 28.06 5.71 7.37
CA GLY A 21 27.37 5.44 8.63
C GLY A 21 25.88 5.12 8.44
N GLY A 22 25.50 4.58 7.27
CA GLY A 22 24.11 4.42 6.86
C GLY A 22 23.29 3.57 7.82
N GLY A 23 22.30 4.22 8.42
CA GLY A 23 21.20 3.62 9.18
C GLY A 23 19.99 3.34 8.30
N GLY A 24 18.79 3.36 8.87
CA GLY A 24 17.53 3.12 8.17
C GLY A 24 17.20 4.09 7.03
N PHE A 25 16.06 3.85 6.39
CA PHE A 25 15.52 4.65 5.29
C PHE A 25 15.45 6.15 5.61
N ALA A 26 15.08 6.54 6.83
CA ALA A 26 14.95 7.93 7.23
C ALA A 26 16.30 8.67 7.10
N ARG A 27 17.38 8.06 7.57
CA ARG A 27 18.73 8.63 7.41
C ARG A 27 19.13 8.67 5.95
N PHE A 28 18.85 7.61 5.19
CA PHE A 28 19.09 7.57 3.74
C PHE A 28 18.35 8.71 3.00
N ALA A 29 17.10 8.98 3.39
CA ALA A 29 16.27 10.04 2.84
C ALA A 29 16.85 11.45 3.02
N ARG A 30 17.71 11.65 4.03
CA ARG A 30 18.38 12.94 4.29
C ARG A 30 19.77 13.06 3.68
N LEU A 31 20.37 11.97 3.20
CA LEU A 31 21.72 12.01 2.63
C LEU A 31 21.79 12.94 1.42
N ALA A 32 22.85 13.77 1.38
CA ALA A 32 23.09 14.73 0.33
C ALA A 32 21.83 15.59 0.00
N ALA A 33 21.17 16.09 1.06
CA ALA A 33 19.93 16.88 0.94
C ALA A 33 18.81 16.18 0.13
N GLY A 34 18.74 14.84 0.21
CA GLY A 34 17.71 14.03 -0.45
C GLY A 34 18.06 13.57 -1.87
N GLN A 35 19.21 13.96 -2.43
CA GLN A 35 19.60 13.57 -3.78
C GLN A 35 19.82 12.05 -3.92
N ALA A 36 20.33 11.40 -2.86
CA ALA A 36 20.49 9.95 -2.83
C ALA A 36 19.15 9.22 -2.92
N LEU A 37 18.14 9.71 -2.19
CA LEU A 37 16.78 9.20 -2.23
C LEU A 37 16.15 9.38 -3.60
N LEU A 38 16.24 10.57 -4.18
CA LEU A 38 15.68 10.86 -5.50
C LEU A 38 16.26 9.96 -6.58
N SER A 39 17.59 9.84 -6.62
CA SER A 39 18.27 8.96 -7.57
C SER A 39 17.80 7.51 -7.43
N PHE A 40 17.65 7.04 -6.19
CA PHE A 40 17.18 5.69 -5.90
C PHE A 40 15.72 5.47 -6.31
N VAL A 41 14.82 6.38 -5.93
CA VAL A 41 13.39 6.29 -6.27
C VAL A 41 13.20 6.35 -7.78
N ARG A 42 13.90 7.25 -8.50
CA ARG A 42 13.84 7.33 -9.96
C ARG A 42 14.29 6.04 -10.63
N GLU A 43 15.35 5.42 -10.13
CA GLU A 43 15.81 4.13 -10.65
C GLU A 43 14.81 3.00 -10.38
N VAL A 44 14.18 2.97 -9.19
CA VAL A 44 13.08 2.04 -8.89
C VAL A 44 11.93 2.24 -9.88
N LEU A 45 11.51 3.48 -10.12
CA LEU A 45 10.42 3.79 -11.05
C LEU A 45 10.78 3.43 -12.50
N ARG A 46 12.02 3.69 -12.92
CA ARG A 46 12.51 3.29 -14.25
C ARG A 46 12.42 1.77 -14.43
N VAL A 47 12.86 1.00 -13.45
CA VAL A 47 12.76 -0.47 -13.51
C VAL A 47 11.29 -0.92 -13.52
N VAL A 48 10.46 -0.40 -12.62
CA VAL A 48 9.07 -0.84 -12.47
C VAL A 48 8.19 -0.42 -13.65
N GLU A 49 8.23 0.85 -14.04
CA GLU A 49 7.28 1.42 -14.98
C GLU A 49 7.77 1.38 -16.43
N GLU A 50 9.08 1.56 -16.67
CA GLU A 50 9.64 1.61 -18.04
C GLU A 50 10.16 0.25 -18.50
N VAL A 51 10.96 -0.44 -17.68
CA VAL A 51 11.56 -1.73 -18.06
C VAL A 51 10.54 -2.86 -17.95
N GLU A 52 9.87 -2.98 -16.80
CA GLU A 52 8.89 -4.03 -16.55
C GLU A 52 7.48 -3.68 -17.06
N GLY A 53 7.21 -2.39 -17.32
CA GLY A 53 5.92 -1.92 -17.86
C GLY A 53 4.77 -1.94 -16.85
N TRP A 54 5.04 -2.04 -15.55
CA TRP A 54 3.99 -2.12 -14.53
C TRP A 54 3.39 -0.75 -14.26
N LYS A 55 2.08 -0.62 -14.49
CA LYS A 55 1.31 0.59 -14.18
C LYS A 55 0.47 0.45 -12.92
N ASP A 56 0.22 -0.79 -12.52
CA ASP A 56 -0.60 -1.19 -11.40
C ASP A 56 0.29 -1.93 -10.40
N TYR A 57 0.64 -1.25 -9.30
CA TYR A 57 1.56 -1.83 -8.32
C TYR A 57 1.31 -1.35 -6.90
N HIS A 58 1.75 -2.17 -5.96
CA HIS A 58 1.92 -1.84 -4.56
C HIS A 58 3.43 -1.79 -4.27
N LEU A 59 3.95 -0.59 -4.02
CA LEU A 59 5.33 -0.37 -3.62
C LEU A 59 5.39 -0.22 -2.10
N ARG A 60 6.27 -0.96 -1.44
CA ARG A 60 6.42 -0.96 0.01
C ARG A 60 7.88 -0.85 0.41
N VAL A 61 8.20 0.16 1.20
CA VAL A 61 9.47 0.29 1.91
C VAL A 61 9.32 -0.31 3.31
N VAL A 62 10.24 -1.20 3.69
CA VAL A 62 10.29 -1.83 5.01
C VAL A 62 11.64 -1.54 5.66
N ALA A 63 11.59 -0.99 6.86
CA ALA A 63 12.77 -0.69 7.67
C ALA A 63 13.41 -1.98 8.22
N GLY A 64 14.72 -2.13 8.06
CA GLY A 64 15.55 -3.13 8.74
C GLY A 64 15.19 -4.60 8.51
N GLY A 65 14.27 -4.90 7.60
CA GLY A 65 13.67 -6.22 7.54
C GLY A 65 12.93 -6.52 6.24
N LEU A 66 12.57 -7.79 6.12
CA LEU A 66 11.70 -8.26 5.06
C LEU A 66 10.24 -7.99 5.41
N PRO A 67 9.40 -7.72 4.40
CA PRO A 67 7.97 -7.65 4.61
C PRO A 67 7.47 -8.96 5.25
N PRO A 68 6.59 -8.89 6.25
CA PRO A 68 6.11 -10.10 6.93
C PRO A 68 5.42 -11.02 5.92
N PRO A 69 5.61 -12.35 6.03
CA PRO A 69 4.91 -13.28 5.16
C PRO A 69 3.40 -13.14 5.34
N LYS A 70 2.63 -13.45 4.28
CA LYS A 70 1.18 -13.59 4.45
C LYS A 70 0.90 -14.67 5.48
N ARG A 71 -0.13 -14.45 6.31
CA ARG A 71 -0.54 -15.41 7.34
C ARG A 71 -0.72 -16.80 6.73
N GLY A 72 -0.04 -17.80 7.28
CA GLY A 72 -0.12 -19.18 6.81
C GLY A 72 0.76 -19.53 5.62
N GLN A 73 1.64 -18.63 5.16
CA GLN A 73 2.62 -18.95 4.13
C GLN A 73 4.04 -18.88 4.68
N PRO A 74 4.92 -19.87 4.38
CA PRO A 74 6.31 -19.82 4.80
C PRO A 74 7.00 -18.61 4.18
N ASN A 75 7.95 -18.00 4.90
CA ASN A 75 8.73 -16.89 4.37
C ASN A 75 9.64 -17.43 3.24
N PRO A 76 9.42 -17.02 1.98
CA PRO A 76 10.16 -17.58 0.86
C PRO A 76 11.57 -17.00 0.72
N CYS A 77 11.96 -16.05 1.58
CA CYS A 77 13.31 -15.49 1.54
C CYS A 77 14.35 -16.48 2.04
N SER A 78 15.41 -16.66 1.26
CA SER A 78 16.63 -17.30 1.75
C SER A 78 17.21 -16.50 2.92
N GLU A 79 17.91 -17.17 3.82
CA GLU A 79 18.66 -16.51 4.90
C GLU A 79 19.68 -15.50 4.36
N GLU A 80 20.24 -15.78 3.18
CA GLU A 80 21.14 -14.89 2.47
C GLU A 80 20.45 -13.57 2.10
N LEU A 81 19.25 -13.63 1.52
CA LEU A 81 18.50 -12.42 1.18
C LEU A 81 18.10 -11.62 2.42
N ALA A 82 17.71 -12.29 3.51
CA ALA A 82 17.46 -11.63 4.78
C ALA A 82 18.70 -10.91 5.31
N ARG A 83 19.89 -11.50 5.17
CA ARG A 83 21.18 -10.89 5.53
C ARG A 83 21.48 -9.66 4.66
N CYS A 84 21.26 -9.74 3.35
CA CYS A 84 21.42 -8.61 2.44
C CYS A 84 20.48 -7.45 2.77
N VAL A 85 19.21 -7.74 3.08
CA VAL A 85 18.23 -6.71 3.49
C VAL A 85 18.62 -6.07 4.81
N LYS A 86 19.02 -6.87 5.80
CA LYS A 86 19.49 -6.36 7.09
C LYS A 86 20.71 -5.47 6.90
N HIS A 87 21.65 -5.89 6.06
CA HIS A 87 22.83 -5.09 5.75
C HIS A 87 22.45 -3.78 5.06
N ALA A 88 21.52 -3.80 4.10
CA ALA A 88 21.06 -2.63 3.36
C ALA A 88 20.26 -1.61 4.20
N GLY A 89 19.92 -1.91 5.45
CA GLY A 89 19.17 -1.00 6.34
C GLY A 89 17.67 -0.89 6.05
N PHE A 90 17.26 -1.03 4.78
CA PHE A 90 15.85 -1.13 4.37
C PHE A 90 15.71 -1.91 3.06
N SER A 91 14.48 -2.27 2.71
CA SER A 91 14.15 -2.89 1.42
C SER A 91 12.93 -2.26 0.77
N VAL A 92 12.87 -2.31 -0.57
CA VAL A 92 11.71 -1.91 -1.36
C VAL A 92 11.13 -3.12 -2.07
N LEU A 93 9.93 -3.51 -1.68
CA LEU A 93 9.16 -4.55 -2.34
C LEU A 93 8.14 -3.91 -3.29
N VAL A 94 8.16 -4.31 -4.55
CA VAL A 94 7.16 -3.90 -5.53
C VAL A 94 6.37 -5.12 -5.97
N LEU A 95 5.05 -5.04 -5.82
CA LEU A 95 4.10 -6.11 -6.13
C LEU A 95 3.16 -5.66 -7.22
N THR A 96 2.88 -6.53 -8.17
CA THR A 96 1.81 -6.35 -9.13
C THR A 96 0.97 -7.61 -9.19
N ASP A 97 -0.33 -7.44 -9.38
CA ASP A 97 -1.27 -8.51 -9.64
C ASP A 97 -1.98 -8.23 -10.96
N GLY A 98 -2.55 -9.28 -11.57
CA GLY A 98 -3.30 -9.13 -12.81
C GLY A 98 -4.66 -8.44 -12.61
N HIS A 99 -4.99 -7.95 -11.41
CA HIS A 99 -6.31 -7.40 -11.14
C HIS A 99 -6.45 -6.00 -11.74
N LYS A 100 -7.45 -5.85 -12.59
CA LYS A 100 -7.86 -4.57 -13.17
C LYS A 100 -9.08 -4.06 -12.42
N ARG A 101 -8.85 -3.12 -11.52
CA ARG A 101 -9.88 -2.34 -10.84
C ARG A 101 -9.71 -0.87 -11.23
N THR A 102 -10.81 -0.18 -11.50
CA THR A 102 -10.78 1.27 -11.68
C THR A 102 -10.94 1.93 -10.31
N PRO A 103 -9.93 2.68 -9.80
CA PRO A 103 -10.10 3.43 -8.57
C PRO A 103 -11.16 4.51 -8.75
N ALA A 104 -11.95 4.76 -7.70
CA ALA A 104 -12.99 5.78 -7.75
C ALA A 104 -12.38 7.19 -7.71
N ASP A 105 -12.98 8.12 -8.46
CA ASP A 105 -12.62 9.53 -8.36
C ASP A 105 -13.15 10.12 -7.05
N ALA A 106 -12.31 10.90 -6.39
CA ALA A 106 -12.61 11.53 -5.11
C ALA A 106 -12.29 13.02 -5.19
N GLU A 107 -12.95 13.73 -6.11
CA GLU A 107 -12.71 15.15 -6.40
C GLU A 107 -12.88 16.04 -5.16
N THR A 108 -13.82 15.68 -4.28
CA THR A 108 -14.07 16.38 -3.00
C THR A 108 -12.85 16.39 -2.08
N LEU A 109 -11.90 15.46 -2.23
CA LEU A 109 -10.66 15.45 -1.45
C LEU A 109 -9.64 16.51 -1.93
N GLN A 110 -9.88 17.14 -3.07
CA GLN A 110 -9.09 18.27 -3.56
C GLN A 110 -9.53 19.60 -2.95
N ASP A 111 -10.81 19.71 -2.58
CA ASP A 111 -11.31 20.83 -1.80
C ASP A 111 -11.01 20.58 -0.31
N LEU A 112 -9.98 21.26 0.20
CA LEU A 112 -9.52 21.06 1.57
C LEU A 112 -10.49 21.60 2.62
N ASP A 113 -11.43 22.45 2.22
CA ASP A 113 -12.40 23.11 3.09
C ASP A 113 -13.79 22.45 2.97
N ALA A 114 -13.99 21.56 1.99
CA ALA A 114 -15.16 20.70 1.91
C ALA A 114 -15.09 19.55 2.92
N ALA A 115 -16.26 19.15 3.43
CA ALA A 115 -16.38 17.93 4.20
C ALA A 115 -16.01 16.71 3.35
N ILE A 116 -15.32 15.75 3.96
CA ILE A 116 -14.89 14.53 3.28
C ILE A 116 -16.12 13.69 2.90
N ASP A 117 -16.36 13.54 1.60
CA ASP A 117 -17.49 12.81 1.03
C ASP A 117 -17.06 12.14 -0.29
N TYR A 118 -16.85 10.83 -0.28
CA TYR A 118 -16.48 10.06 -1.49
C TYR A 118 -16.95 8.61 -1.42
N VAL A 119 -17.06 7.95 -2.57
CA VAL A 119 -17.30 6.50 -2.66
C VAL A 119 -15.98 5.81 -2.97
N ASP A 120 -15.59 4.82 -2.17
CA ASP A 120 -14.36 4.08 -2.43
C ASP A 120 -14.54 3.01 -3.52
N ALA A 121 -13.44 2.41 -3.98
CA ALA A 121 -13.47 1.36 -5.00
C ALA A 121 -14.21 0.06 -4.57
N SER A 122 -14.69 -0.07 -3.34
CA SER A 122 -15.58 -1.16 -2.90
C SER A 122 -17.07 -0.79 -2.97
N GLY A 123 -17.39 0.46 -3.34
CA GLY A 123 -18.74 1.02 -3.29
C GLY A 123 -19.13 1.54 -1.90
N THR A 124 -18.20 1.59 -0.94
CA THR A 124 -18.49 2.11 0.40
C THR A 124 -18.47 3.63 0.36
N HIS A 125 -19.58 4.24 0.75
CA HIS A 125 -19.67 5.70 0.91
C HIS A 125 -18.97 6.14 2.20
N VAL A 126 -17.92 6.93 2.07
CA VAL A 126 -17.19 7.58 3.17
C VAL A 126 -17.66 9.01 3.28
N LYS A 127 -18.41 9.30 4.34
CA LYS A 127 -18.87 10.64 4.69
C LYS A 127 -18.43 10.97 6.11
N LEU A 128 -17.66 12.04 6.28
CA LEU A 128 -17.13 12.47 7.57
C LEU A 128 -17.43 13.96 7.78
N PRO A 129 -17.81 14.38 9.01
CA PRO A 129 -18.14 15.78 9.30
C PRO A 129 -16.90 16.64 9.52
N ILE A 130 -15.82 16.39 8.77
CA ILE A 130 -14.52 17.05 8.88
C ILE A 130 -13.93 17.22 7.49
N THR A 131 -13.04 18.19 7.36
CA THR A 131 -12.43 18.59 6.10
C THR A 131 -11.03 17.99 5.93
N GLY A 132 -10.45 18.12 4.74
CA GLY A 132 -9.05 17.77 4.51
C GLY A 132 -8.08 18.60 5.35
N ARG A 133 -8.43 19.87 5.61
CA ARG A 133 -7.66 20.77 6.49
C ARG A 133 -7.67 20.30 7.94
N ASP A 134 -8.83 19.87 8.45
CA ASP A 134 -8.97 19.36 9.82
C ASP A 134 -8.18 18.06 10.09
N LEU A 135 -7.75 17.36 9.03
CA LEU A 135 -6.90 16.18 9.12
C LEU A 135 -5.41 16.46 8.94
N THR A 136 -5.05 17.68 8.55
CA THR A 136 -3.67 18.03 8.23
C THR A 136 -2.84 18.15 9.50
N VAL A 137 -1.86 17.25 9.63
CA VAL A 137 -0.87 17.26 10.71
C VAL A 137 0.24 18.24 10.39
N MET A 138 0.71 18.22 9.14
CA MET A 138 1.82 19.05 8.69
C MET A 138 1.64 19.40 7.21
N PRO A 139 1.61 20.70 6.84
CA PRO A 139 1.72 21.12 5.45
C PRO A 139 3.14 20.90 4.94
N GLY A 140 3.29 20.55 3.67
CA GLY A 140 4.60 20.46 3.03
C GLY A 140 5.31 21.81 2.98
N PRO A 141 6.63 21.87 3.22
CA PRO A 141 7.36 23.14 3.26
C PRO A 141 7.35 23.89 1.92
N ARG A 142 7.19 23.19 0.78
CA ARG A 142 7.02 23.80 -0.54
C ARG A 142 5.56 23.91 -0.98
N GLY A 143 4.62 23.49 -0.13
CA GLY A 143 3.20 23.45 -0.44
C GLY A 143 2.83 22.50 -1.59
N LEU A 144 3.64 21.48 -1.86
CA LEU A 144 3.39 20.49 -2.93
C LEU A 144 2.53 19.33 -2.42
N ALA A 145 2.73 18.95 -1.16
CA ALA A 145 2.01 17.90 -0.47
C ALA A 145 1.59 18.33 0.95
N ARG A 146 0.87 17.43 1.61
CA ARG A 146 0.47 17.54 3.02
C ARG A 146 0.49 16.17 3.67
N CYS A 147 0.89 16.13 4.93
CA CYS A 147 0.79 14.95 5.79
C CYS A 147 -0.49 15.05 6.60
N VAL A 148 -1.35 14.03 6.46
CA VAL A 148 -2.67 13.99 7.08
C VAL A 148 -2.85 12.70 7.88
N LEU A 149 -3.83 12.71 8.77
CA LEU A 149 -4.31 11.49 9.44
C LEU A 149 -5.08 10.60 8.46
N ASP A 150 -4.99 9.29 8.65
CA ASP A 150 -5.78 8.34 7.88
C ASP A 150 -7.28 8.44 8.21
N ALA A 151 -8.11 8.67 7.18
CA ALA A 151 -9.57 8.83 7.31
C ALA A 151 -10.31 7.60 7.89
N GLN A 152 -9.62 6.48 8.09
CA GLN A 152 -10.16 5.30 8.78
C GLN A 152 -9.69 5.18 10.24
N ALA A 153 -9.06 6.23 10.80
CA ALA A 153 -8.50 6.26 12.16
C ALA A 153 -7.58 5.07 12.45
N ARG A 154 -6.70 4.71 11.50
CA ARG A 154 -5.64 3.72 11.72
C ARG A 154 -4.38 4.42 12.22
N PRO A 155 -3.46 3.72 12.92
CA PRO A 155 -2.20 4.30 13.38
C PRO A 155 -1.21 4.46 12.21
N MET A 156 -1.54 5.36 11.28
CA MET A 156 -0.73 5.69 10.12
C MET A 156 -0.91 7.16 9.75
N LEU A 157 0.13 7.72 9.15
CA LEU A 157 0.07 9.00 8.45
C LEU A 157 -0.12 8.75 6.95
N VAL A 158 -0.70 9.73 6.26
CA VAL A 158 -0.88 9.69 4.81
C VAL A 158 -0.31 10.98 4.22
N VAL A 159 0.66 10.87 3.31
CA VAL A 159 1.13 12.02 2.53
C VAL A 159 0.39 12.04 1.20
N VAL A 160 -0.22 13.17 0.88
CA VAL A 160 -1.04 13.37 -0.33
C VAL A 160 -0.65 14.69 -0.99
N PHE A 161 -0.62 14.70 -2.32
CA PHE A 161 -0.33 15.91 -3.10
C PHE A 161 -1.48 16.92 -3.03
N ASN A 162 -1.15 18.20 -3.15
CA ASN A 162 -2.14 19.27 -3.24
C ASN A 162 -2.77 19.32 -4.64
N ARG A 163 -2.02 18.98 -5.68
CA ARG A 163 -2.56 18.72 -7.02
C ARG A 163 -2.95 17.25 -7.19
N PHE A 164 -3.80 16.98 -8.17
CA PHE A 164 -4.10 15.62 -8.59
C PHE A 164 -2.89 14.93 -9.25
N VAL A 165 -2.62 13.70 -8.83
CA VAL A 165 -1.53 12.86 -9.34
C VAL A 165 -2.01 11.41 -9.38
N ARG A 166 -1.79 10.69 -10.50
CA ARG A 166 -2.16 9.26 -10.61
C ARG A 166 -0.98 8.35 -10.29
N ARG A 167 0.22 8.71 -10.74
CA ARG A 167 1.43 7.87 -10.71
C ARG A 167 2.67 8.62 -10.27
N GLN A 168 3.65 7.89 -9.71
CA GLN A 168 4.89 8.50 -9.22
C GLN A 168 5.76 9.07 -10.36
N SER A 169 5.71 8.49 -11.56
CA SER A 169 6.40 9.03 -12.74
C SER A 169 5.89 10.41 -13.20
N GLU A 170 4.69 10.81 -12.77
CA GLU A 170 4.12 12.13 -13.07
C GLU A 170 4.60 13.22 -12.11
N CYS A 171 5.37 12.86 -11.08
CA CYS A 171 5.89 13.79 -10.09
C CYS A 171 7.22 14.40 -10.54
N SER A 172 7.44 15.67 -10.21
CA SER A 172 8.77 16.29 -10.24
C SER A 172 9.68 15.73 -9.14
N ASP A 173 10.97 16.05 -9.19
CA ASP A 173 11.90 15.63 -8.15
C ASP A 173 11.58 16.29 -6.80
N GLU A 174 11.17 17.55 -6.79
CA GLU A 174 10.74 18.26 -5.58
C GLU A 174 9.50 17.61 -4.95
N GLU A 175 8.56 17.19 -5.80
CA GLU A 175 7.35 16.49 -5.37
C GLU A 175 7.64 15.11 -4.81
N LEU A 176 8.50 14.33 -5.48
CA LEU A 176 8.92 13.03 -4.95
C LEU A 176 9.67 13.20 -3.63
N LEU A 177 10.58 14.16 -3.53
CA LEU A 177 11.31 14.41 -2.30
C LEU A 177 10.35 14.74 -1.16
N GLU A 178 9.45 15.71 -1.38
CA GLU A 178 8.47 16.11 -0.37
C GLU A 178 7.52 14.96 0.00
N LEU A 179 7.04 14.17 -0.99
CA LEU A 179 6.20 12.99 -0.72
C LEU A 179 6.86 12.02 0.26
N TRP A 180 8.13 11.71 0.05
CA TRP A 180 8.86 10.71 0.82
C TRP A 180 9.40 11.22 2.16
N THR A 181 9.72 12.50 2.27
CA THR A 181 10.30 13.06 3.51
C THR A 181 9.28 13.67 4.46
N LEU A 182 8.13 14.15 3.96
CA LEU A 182 7.21 14.94 4.78
C LEU A 182 6.63 14.16 5.98
N ALA A 183 6.38 12.87 5.82
CA ALA A 183 5.96 12.05 6.96
C ALA A 183 7.09 11.88 7.99
N LEU A 184 8.35 11.81 7.56
CA LEU A 184 9.48 11.75 8.48
C LEU A 184 9.59 13.04 9.27
N ASP A 185 9.48 14.19 8.58
CA ASP A 185 9.43 15.52 9.23
C ASP A 185 8.33 15.57 10.28
N ALA A 186 7.12 15.07 9.96
CA ALA A 186 5.99 15.04 10.88
C ALA A 186 6.22 14.14 12.10
N ILE A 187 6.95 13.03 11.96
CA ILE A 187 7.27 12.13 13.08
C ILE A 187 8.35 12.75 13.99
N GLU A 188 9.36 13.36 13.39
CA GLU A 188 10.48 13.99 14.09
C GLU A 188 10.06 15.20 14.94
N GLN A 189 8.89 15.81 14.67
CA GLN A 189 8.33 16.86 15.53
C GLN A 189 7.93 16.37 16.93
N HIS A 190 7.63 15.08 17.08
CA HIS A 190 7.13 14.50 18.33
C HIS A 190 8.10 13.50 18.96
N HIS A 191 9.14 13.09 18.23
CA HIS A 191 10.08 12.06 18.63
C HIS A 191 11.51 12.52 18.35
N SER A 192 12.42 12.30 19.29
CA SER A 192 13.83 12.62 19.08
C SER A 192 14.44 11.71 18.01
N GLN A 193 15.39 12.25 17.24
CA GLN A 193 16.14 11.52 16.21
C GLN A 193 17.22 10.58 16.76
N GLU A 194 17.32 10.41 18.09
CA GLU A 194 18.40 9.67 18.72
C GLU A 194 18.30 8.14 18.53
N GLU A 195 17.18 7.65 18.00
CA GLU A 195 16.99 6.23 17.77
C GLU A 195 17.66 5.76 16.47
N GLU A 196 18.42 4.68 16.55
CA GLU A 196 19.08 4.05 15.39
C GLU A 196 18.08 3.42 14.39
N GLN A 197 16.83 3.24 14.82
CA GLN A 197 15.79 2.58 14.04
C GLN A 197 14.94 3.60 13.28
N ASP A 198 14.44 3.21 12.11
CA ASP A 198 13.49 4.04 11.37
C ASP A 198 12.24 4.31 12.20
N PRO A 199 11.68 5.53 12.14
CA PRO A 199 10.56 5.92 12.98
C PRO A 199 9.21 5.34 12.52
N PHE A 200 9.21 4.39 11.58
CA PHE A 200 8.02 3.80 10.96
C PHE A 200 8.17 2.29 10.75
N LEU A 201 7.04 1.58 10.67
CA LEU A 201 6.99 0.13 10.41
C LEU A 201 7.05 -0.19 8.92
N ALA A 202 6.31 0.57 8.11
CA ALA A 202 6.35 0.47 6.66
C ALA A 202 5.82 1.74 5.99
N MET A 203 6.34 2.02 4.80
CA MET A 203 5.84 3.05 3.89
C MET A 203 5.28 2.38 2.64
N CYS A 204 4.06 2.72 2.23
CA CYS A 204 3.35 2.05 1.12
C CYS A 204 2.77 3.06 0.14
N ILE A 205 3.04 2.85 -1.15
CA ILE A 205 2.37 3.52 -2.26
C ILE A 205 1.55 2.51 -3.04
N ASN A 206 0.31 2.89 -3.35
CA ASN A 206 -0.53 2.18 -4.30
C ASN A 206 -0.60 2.99 -5.60
N ALA A 207 -0.35 2.35 -6.73
CA ALA A 207 -0.47 2.93 -8.07
C ALA A 207 -1.46 2.13 -8.93
N GLY A 208 -2.17 2.84 -9.81
CA GLY A 208 -3.12 2.21 -10.73
C GLY A 208 -4.29 1.53 -10.01
N SER A 209 -4.58 0.28 -10.36
CA SER A 209 -5.70 -0.50 -9.84
C SER A 209 -5.64 -0.80 -8.34
N PHE A 210 -4.44 -0.75 -7.75
CA PHE A 210 -4.22 -0.92 -6.31
C PHE A 210 -4.74 0.25 -5.48
N GLN A 211 -5.05 1.38 -6.10
CA GLN A 211 -5.55 2.54 -5.39
C GLN A 211 -7.03 2.36 -5.03
N ASN A 212 -7.44 2.84 -3.85
CA ASN A 212 -8.86 2.87 -3.46
C ASN A 212 -9.58 4.11 -4.00
N ILE A 213 -8.84 5.21 -4.13
CA ILE A 213 -9.26 6.49 -4.70
C ILE A 213 -8.25 6.86 -5.78
N SER A 214 -8.65 7.58 -6.81
CA SER A 214 -7.81 7.85 -7.97
C SER A 214 -6.72 8.92 -7.72
N HIS A 215 -6.17 9.02 -6.51
CA HIS A 215 -5.12 9.98 -6.16
C HIS A 215 -3.95 9.28 -5.47
N LEU A 216 -2.73 9.54 -5.94
CA LEU A 216 -1.51 9.03 -5.36
C LEU A 216 -1.32 9.52 -3.93
N HIS A 217 -1.06 8.59 -3.03
CA HIS A 217 -0.78 8.88 -1.62
C HIS A 217 0.20 7.85 -1.06
N LEU A 218 1.05 8.32 -0.14
CA LEU A 218 1.98 7.49 0.61
C LEU A 218 1.38 7.21 1.99
N LYS A 219 1.23 5.94 2.35
CA LYS A 219 0.80 5.51 3.69
C LYS A 219 2.00 5.16 4.54
N VAL A 220 2.10 5.70 5.74
CA VAL A 220 3.22 5.49 6.66
C VAL A 220 2.70 4.89 7.95
N TRP A 221 2.92 3.58 8.12
CA TRP A 221 2.48 2.83 9.30
C TRP A 221 3.38 3.10 10.48
N LEU A 222 2.79 3.44 11.63
CA LEU A 222 3.50 3.72 12.87
C LEU A 222 3.17 2.64 13.92
N SER A 223 4.08 2.45 14.88
CA SER A 223 3.73 1.70 16.09
C SER A 223 2.71 2.50 16.92
N GLY A 224 1.96 1.84 17.80
CA GLY A 224 0.99 2.53 18.67
C GLY A 224 1.65 3.58 19.56
N GLU A 225 2.87 3.31 20.04
CA GLU A 225 3.66 4.27 20.82
C GLU A 225 4.04 5.50 20.00
N ARG A 226 4.55 5.29 18.77
CA ARG A 226 4.90 6.39 17.86
C ARG A 226 3.69 7.19 17.41
N PHE A 227 2.53 6.55 17.29
CA PHE A 227 1.31 7.19 16.85
C PHE A 227 0.59 7.97 17.95
N ARG A 228 0.83 7.64 19.23
CA ARG A 228 0.13 8.22 20.39
C ARG A 228 0.02 9.76 20.39
N PRO A 229 1.06 10.54 20.03
CA PRO A 229 0.93 12.00 19.98
C PRO A 229 -0.19 12.49 19.05
N TYR A 230 -0.44 11.78 17.95
CA TYR A 230 -1.48 12.14 16.98
C TYR A 230 -2.89 11.77 17.45
N GLU A 231 -3.04 10.94 18.48
CA GLU A 231 -4.36 10.61 19.04
C GLU A 231 -5.03 11.82 19.71
N ALA A 232 -4.23 12.80 20.15
CA ALA A 232 -4.70 14.05 20.70
C ALA A 232 -5.17 15.05 19.62
N HIS A 233 -4.90 14.78 18.34
CA HIS A 233 -5.29 15.67 17.24
C HIS A 233 -6.84 15.72 17.14
N PRO A 234 -7.47 16.91 17.11
CA PRO A 234 -8.93 17.03 17.07
C PRO A 234 -9.57 16.25 15.91
N GLY A 235 -8.98 16.35 14.70
CA GLY A 235 -9.42 15.55 13.56
C GLY A 235 -9.37 14.04 13.80
N TYR A 236 -8.36 13.53 14.52
CA TYR A 236 -8.27 12.09 14.83
C TYR A 236 -9.39 11.66 15.79
N GLN A 237 -9.71 12.47 16.79
CA GLN A 237 -10.78 12.15 17.74
C GLN A 237 -12.13 11.99 17.03
N VAL A 238 -12.43 12.87 16.06
CA VAL A 238 -13.64 12.76 15.23
C VAL A 238 -13.62 11.47 14.40
N LEU A 239 -12.48 11.15 13.76
CA LEU A 239 -12.33 9.92 13.00
C LEU A 239 -12.50 8.66 13.86
N ALA A 240 -11.94 8.66 15.07
CA ALA A 240 -12.00 7.56 16.01
C ALA A 240 -13.44 7.34 16.51
N GLN A 241 -14.17 8.42 16.82
CA GLN A 241 -15.59 8.36 17.15
C GLN A 241 -16.40 7.76 15.98
N ALA A 242 -16.25 8.30 14.77
CA ALA A 242 -16.95 7.81 13.58
C ALA A 242 -16.62 6.33 13.27
N ARG A 243 -15.39 5.88 13.56
CA ARG A 243 -15.01 4.46 13.45
C ARG A 243 -15.73 3.61 14.50
N SER A 244 -15.81 4.07 15.75
CA SER A 244 -16.51 3.37 16.84
C SER A 244 -18.00 3.19 16.54
N GLU A 245 -18.67 4.26 16.09
CA GLU A 245 -20.09 4.25 15.72
C GLU A 245 -20.37 3.28 14.56
N ARG A 246 -19.54 3.29 13.52
CA ARG A 246 -19.64 2.33 12.39
C ARG A 246 -19.49 0.88 12.85
N ARG A 247 -18.59 0.60 13.79
CA ARG A 247 -18.40 -0.74 14.36
C ARG A 247 -19.64 -1.18 15.15
N ALA A 248 -20.15 -0.31 16.03
CA ALA A 248 -21.36 -0.58 16.81
C ALA A 248 -22.59 -0.84 15.91
N GLY A 249 -22.72 -0.10 14.79
CA GLY A 249 -23.79 -0.31 13.81
C GLY A 249 -23.71 -1.65 13.08
N ARG A 250 -22.49 -2.11 12.72
CA ARG A 250 -22.27 -3.42 12.10
C ARG A 250 -22.65 -4.56 13.04
N ASP A 251 -22.25 -4.47 14.31
CA ASP A 251 -22.54 -5.49 15.31
C ASP A 251 -24.06 -5.64 15.56
N ARG A 252 -24.81 -4.53 15.54
CA ARG A 252 -26.29 -4.56 15.65
C ARG A 252 -26.95 -5.22 14.44
N THR A 253 -26.45 -4.95 13.24
CA THR A 253 -26.99 -5.52 12.00
C THR A 253 -26.71 -7.02 11.92
N ALA A 254 -25.50 -7.44 12.32
CA ALA A 254 -25.13 -8.86 12.39
C ALA A 254 -26.02 -9.63 13.36
N LYS A 255 -26.27 -9.09 14.57
CA LYS A 255 -27.18 -9.72 15.56
C LYS A 255 -28.63 -9.81 15.09
N ARG A 256 -29.11 -8.85 14.29
CA ARG A 256 -30.48 -8.88 13.74
C ARG A 256 -30.64 -9.88 12.59
N ALA A 257 -29.54 -10.18 11.89
CA ALA A 257 -29.50 -11.15 10.80
C ALA A 257 -29.33 -12.60 11.30
N GLU A 258 -29.15 -12.83 12.61
CA GLU A 258 -29.22 -14.19 13.14
C GLU A 258 -30.61 -14.77 12.84
N PRO A 259 -30.69 -15.91 12.12
CA PRO A 259 -31.95 -16.51 11.75
C PRO A 259 -32.72 -16.84 13.03
N ARG A 260 -33.94 -16.30 13.16
CA ARG A 260 -34.87 -16.75 14.18
C ARG A 260 -35.07 -18.25 13.97
N LEU A 261 -34.52 -19.05 14.89
CA LEU A 261 -34.58 -20.51 14.91
C LEU A 261 -36.04 -21.06 14.96
N ASP A 262 -37.03 -20.18 15.08
CA ASP A 262 -38.45 -20.54 15.15
C ASP A 262 -39.17 -20.49 13.80
N ALA A 263 -38.48 -20.21 12.69
CA ALA A 263 -39.09 -20.40 11.37
C ALA A 263 -39.21 -21.91 11.10
N PRO A 264 -40.42 -22.49 10.96
CA PRO A 264 -40.58 -23.91 10.72
C PRO A 264 -39.82 -24.29 9.46
N THR A 265 -38.89 -25.24 9.60
CA THR A 265 -38.16 -25.83 8.49
C THR A 265 -39.19 -26.21 7.41
N PRO A 266 -39.14 -25.62 6.20
CA PRO A 266 -40.05 -26.02 5.14
C PRO A 266 -39.85 -27.52 4.95
N ALA A 267 -40.93 -28.28 5.17
CA ALA A 267 -40.95 -29.73 5.11
C ALA A 267 -40.16 -30.19 3.88
N ALA A 268 -39.17 -31.05 4.12
CA ALA A 268 -38.23 -31.55 3.12
C ALA A 268 -38.99 -31.97 1.85
N ARG A 269 -38.93 -31.14 0.80
CA ARG A 269 -39.33 -31.58 -0.54
C ARG A 269 -38.38 -32.72 -0.92
N GLY A 270 -38.98 -33.89 -1.12
CA GLY A 270 -38.31 -35.17 -1.25
C GLY A 270 -37.03 -35.12 -2.07
N GLN A 271 -35.97 -35.67 -1.47
CA GLN A 271 -34.75 -36.07 -2.18
C GLN A 271 -35.15 -36.99 -3.33
N ARG A 272 -35.04 -36.49 -4.57
CA ARG A 272 -34.93 -37.38 -5.72
C ARG A 272 -33.57 -38.07 -5.64
N ARG A 273 -33.63 -39.33 -5.22
CA ARG A 273 -32.58 -40.33 -5.28
C ARG A 273 -32.07 -40.41 -6.72
N TRP A 274 -30.90 -39.84 -6.99
CA TRP A 274 -30.15 -40.14 -8.21
C TRP A 274 -29.34 -41.40 -7.93
N GLU A 275 -29.89 -42.54 -8.33
CA GLU A 275 -29.14 -43.78 -8.43
C GLU A 275 -28.32 -43.76 -9.72
N GLY A 276 -27.02 -44.00 -9.57
CA GLY A 276 -26.18 -44.77 -10.50
C GLY A 276 -25.87 -44.15 -11.86
N VAL A 277 -24.61 -43.70 -12.03
CA VAL A 277 -23.76 -44.19 -13.14
C VAL A 277 -22.33 -44.30 -12.64
N SER A 278 -21.88 -45.54 -12.44
CA SER A 278 -20.48 -45.94 -12.36
C SER A 278 -19.94 -46.18 -13.78
N GLY A 279 -18.89 -45.49 -14.16
CA GLY A 279 -18.10 -45.75 -15.38
C GLY A 279 -16.85 -44.88 -15.33
N SER A 280 -15.71 -45.45 -14.99
CA SER A 280 -14.80 -46.19 -15.87
C SER A 280 -13.62 -45.29 -16.27
N ASP A 281 -12.44 -45.72 -15.83
CA ASP A 281 -11.10 -45.40 -16.30
C ASP A 281 -11.01 -44.62 -17.60
N HIS A 282 -10.40 -43.44 -17.58
CA HIS A 282 -9.65 -42.94 -18.74
C HIS A 282 -8.39 -42.20 -18.27
N ALA A 283 -7.26 -42.81 -18.63
CA ALA A 283 -5.93 -42.24 -18.57
C ALA A 283 -5.86 -40.93 -19.37
N CYS A 284 -5.22 -39.91 -18.81
CA CYS A 284 -4.96 -38.66 -19.51
C CYS A 284 -3.54 -38.72 -20.10
N PRO A 285 -3.37 -38.67 -21.43
CA PRO A 285 -2.06 -38.65 -22.05
C PRO A 285 -1.41 -37.27 -21.95
N THR A 286 -0.10 -37.29 -21.70
CA THR A 286 0.83 -36.18 -21.85
C THR A 286 0.77 -35.62 -23.28
N PRO A 287 0.59 -34.30 -23.49
CA PRO A 287 0.97 -33.68 -24.75
C PRO A 287 2.44 -33.27 -24.72
N ALA A 288 3.12 -33.65 -25.80
CA ALA A 288 4.49 -33.36 -26.12
C ALA A 288 4.77 -31.86 -26.28
N ALA A 289 6.05 -31.52 -26.06
CA ALA A 289 6.64 -30.24 -26.37
C ALA A 289 6.64 -29.98 -27.88
N GLU A 290 6.31 -28.76 -28.28
CA GLU A 290 6.77 -28.19 -29.55
C GLU A 290 7.44 -26.84 -29.32
N PRO A 291 8.52 -26.52 -30.07
CA PRO A 291 9.27 -25.29 -29.96
C PRO A 291 8.60 -24.19 -30.78
N VAL A 292 8.53 -22.97 -30.24
CA VAL A 292 8.18 -21.80 -31.05
C VAL A 292 9.30 -20.77 -30.96
N ASP A 293 9.92 -20.58 -32.12
CA ASP A 293 10.99 -19.65 -32.42
C ASP A 293 10.67 -18.19 -32.05
N ALA A 294 11.70 -17.52 -31.55
CA ALA A 294 11.71 -16.08 -31.29
C ALA A 294 11.93 -15.27 -32.58
N PRO A 295 11.16 -14.19 -32.85
CA PRO A 295 11.56 -13.21 -33.83
C PRO A 295 12.53 -12.19 -33.22
N LYS A 296 13.79 -12.25 -33.68
CA LYS A 296 14.83 -11.22 -33.49
C LYS A 296 14.37 -9.90 -34.11
N ARG A 297 14.03 -8.88 -33.31
CA ARG A 297 13.92 -7.50 -33.78
C ARG A 297 15.27 -6.78 -33.64
N ARG A 298 15.94 -6.59 -34.78
CA ARG A 298 17.08 -5.67 -34.93
C ARG A 298 16.57 -4.23 -34.87
N TRP A 299 17.03 -3.45 -33.90
CA TRP A 299 16.93 -1.99 -33.96
C TRP A 299 18.13 -1.44 -34.73
N ARG A 300 17.85 -0.76 -35.85
CA ARG A 300 18.82 0.10 -36.54
C ARG A 300 18.88 1.43 -35.81
N LYS A 301 20.09 1.86 -35.44
CA LYS A 301 20.37 3.23 -34.99
C LYS A 301 20.25 4.19 -36.17
N LYS A 302 19.61 5.33 -35.96
CA LYS A 302 19.95 6.62 -36.57
C LYS A 302 20.28 7.57 -35.44
#